data_AF-A0A0Q6SIG6-F1
#
_entry.id   AF-A0A0Q6SIG6-F1
#
_cell.length_a   1.000
_cell.length_b   1.000
_cell.length_c   1.000
_cell.angle_alpha   90.00
_cell.angle_beta   90.00
_cell.angle_gamma   90.00
#
_symmetry.space_group_name_H-M   'P 1'
#
loop_
_entity.id
_entity.type
_entity.pdbx_description
1 polymer ?
#
loop_
_entity_poly.entity_id
_entity_poly.type
_entity_poly.pdbx_seq_one_letter_code
_entity_poly.pdbx_strand_id
1 'polypeptide(L)'
;MTEIKKPVISEMRPKITVIGVGGGGGNAINNMISEGLQGAEFVAANTDAQALTMSKATRLIQLGAQVTEGLGAGSLPEVGRAAAEESIDEIMDHLGGTHMCFVTAGMGGGTGTGAAPVIAQAARNAGILTVAVVTKPFSFEGKRRMQSAEEGIERLREAADTVIVIPNQNLFRIADAKTTFADAFVIADRVLYSGVGCITDLIVKEGLINLDFADVKSVMKGMGRAMMGTGEASGDSRASKAAEAAIANPLLSEVSMKGAKGVLISISGGSDMTLFEVDEAATRIREEVYEDADIVVGAIFDKSLDGVFRVSVVATGLDGQAAGTDAGAIPAQAAQFRTLQ
;
A
#
# COMPACT_ATOMS: atom_id res chain seq x y z
N MET A 1 21.33 42.01 31.16
CA MET A 1 20.44 41.58 30.06
C MET A 1 20.76 40.13 29.79
N THR A 2 19.90 39.22 30.24
CA THR A 2 20.07 37.78 30.03
C THR A 2 19.52 37.49 28.64
N GLU A 3 20.39 37.16 27.68
CA GLU A 3 19.96 36.68 26.37
C GLU A 3 19.22 35.36 26.54
N ILE A 4 17.89 35.41 26.40
CA ILE A 4 17.06 34.23 26.24
C ILE A 4 17.41 33.67 24.85
N LYS A 5 18.28 32.66 24.81
CA LYS A 5 18.47 31.85 23.59
C LYS A 5 17.10 31.34 23.17
N LYS A 6 16.58 31.84 22.04
CA LYS A 6 15.39 31.28 21.41
C LYS A 6 15.58 29.77 21.28
N PRO A 7 14.61 28.94 21.67
CA PRO A 7 14.72 27.50 21.47
C PRO A 7 14.96 27.25 19.98
N VAL A 8 16.03 26.53 19.66
CA VAL A 8 16.27 26.04 18.30
C VAL A 8 15.15 25.06 18.03
N ILE A 9 14.17 25.48 17.23
CA ILE A 9 13.07 24.62 16.83
C ILE A 9 13.69 23.53 15.95
N SER A 10 13.73 22.31 16.47
CA SER A 10 14.13 21.14 15.70
C SER A 10 12.99 20.80 14.77
N GLU A 11 13.04 21.28 13.51
CA GLU A 11 12.17 20.77 12.44
C GLU A 11 12.54 19.31 12.15
N MET A 12 12.01 18.37 12.94
CA MET A 12 12.13 16.95 12.64
C MET A 12 11.06 16.56 11.63
N ARG A 13 11.47 16.41 10.37
CA ARG A 13 10.65 15.72 9.38
C ARG A 13 10.63 14.22 9.72
N PRO A 14 9.46 13.55 9.75
CA PRO A 14 9.40 12.12 9.98
C PRO A 14 10.25 11.36 8.96
N LYS A 15 11.09 10.46 9.44
CA LYS A 15 11.89 9.58 8.58
C LYS A 15 11.04 8.39 8.14
N ILE A 16 10.84 8.25 6.83
CA ILE A 16 10.05 7.17 6.22
C ILE A 16 11.00 6.23 5.46
N THR A 17 10.85 4.93 5.68
CA THR A 17 11.59 3.89 4.95
C THR A 17 10.61 2.96 4.25
N VAL A 18 10.89 2.60 3.00
CA VAL A 18 10.11 1.65 2.19
C VAL A 18 10.99 0.44 1.89
N ILE A 19 10.61 -0.72 2.42
CA ILE A 19 11.29 -1.99 2.21
C ILE A 19 10.51 -2.82 1.19
N GLY A 20 11.12 -3.05 0.02
CA GLY A 20 10.62 -3.99 -0.98
C GLY A 20 11.16 -5.39 -0.72
N VAL A 21 10.27 -6.32 -0.37
CA VAL A 21 10.62 -7.69 0.02
C VAL A 21 10.34 -8.68 -1.11
N GLY A 22 11.36 -9.43 -1.50
CA GLY A 22 11.29 -10.39 -2.61
C GLY A 22 11.16 -9.73 -3.99
N GLY A 23 10.91 -10.54 -5.02
CA GLY A 23 10.84 -10.03 -6.41
C GLY A 23 9.71 -9.02 -6.65
N GLY A 24 8.49 -9.30 -6.16
CA GLY A 24 7.36 -8.39 -6.32
C GLY A 24 7.55 -7.05 -5.60
N GLY A 25 8.03 -7.10 -4.35
CA GLY A 25 8.36 -5.88 -3.60
C GLY A 25 9.52 -5.10 -4.22
N GLY A 26 10.54 -5.80 -4.72
CA GLY A 26 11.67 -5.22 -5.44
C GLY A 26 11.25 -4.47 -6.71
N ASN A 27 10.33 -5.05 -7.49
CA ASN A 27 9.76 -4.37 -8.66
C ASN A 27 8.96 -3.13 -8.28
N ALA A 28 8.13 -3.24 -7.24
CA ALA A 28 7.33 -2.12 -6.75
C ALA A 28 8.20 -0.92 -6.32
N ILE A 29 9.26 -1.15 -5.54
CA ILE A 29 10.17 -0.05 -5.14
C ILE A 29 10.96 0.50 -6.32
N ASN A 30 11.36 -0.33 -7.28
CA ASN A 30 12.02 0.14 -8.50
C ASN A 30 11.09 1.07 -9.30
N ASN A 31 9.80 0.74 -9.37
CA ASN A 31 8.79 1.58 -9.99
C ASN A 31 8.64 2.90 -9.21
N MET A 32 8.52 2.85 -7.87
CA MET A 32 8.41 4.06 -7.04
C MET A 32 9.60 5.01 -7.19
N ILE A 33 10.82 4.47 -7.27
CA ILE A 33 12.03 5.26 -7.50
C ILE A 33 12.02 5.88 -8.91
N SER A 34 11.54 5.14 -9.90
CA SER A 34 11.49 5.60 -11.30
C SER A 34 10.46 6.70 -11.52
N GLU A 35 9.32 6.61 -10.83
CA GLU A 35 8.26 7.62 -10.80
C GLU A 35 8.64 8.83 -9.91
N GLY A 36 9.77 8.75 -9.19
CA GLY A 36 10.32 9.86 -8.42
C GLY A 36 9.62 10.12 -7.10
N LEU A 37 9.13 9.07 -6.42
CA LEU A 37 8.56 9.20 -5.07
C LEU A 37 9.59 9.85 -4.13
N GLN A 38 9.22 10.98 -3.54
CA GLN A 38 10.09 11.77 -2.66
C GLN A 38 9.81 11.46 -1.19
N GLY A 39 10.79 11.72 -0.31
CA GLY A 39 10.58 11.66 1.13
C GLY A 39 10.69 10.28 1.78
N ALA A 40 11.04 9.26 1.00
CA ALA A 40 11.23 7.90 1.48
C ALA A 40 12.64 7.38 1.15
N GLU A 41 13.24 6.66 2.09
CA GLU A 41 14.44 5.85 1.86
C GLU A 41 14.04 4.46 1.36
N PHE A 42 14.66 3.99 0.28
CA PHE A 42 14.31 2.70 -0.33
C PHE A 42 15.32 1.61 0.01
N VAL A 43 14.79 0.45 0.43
CA VAL A 43 15.55 -0.75 0.75
C VAL A 43 15.01 -1.92 -0.06
N ALA A 44 15.88 -2.61 -0.78
CA ALA A 44 15.55 -3.89 -1.40
C ALA A 44 16.03 -5.04 -0.50
N ALA A 45 15.12 -5.94 -0.13
CA ALA A 45 15.43 -7.12 0.68
C ALA A 45 15.02 -8.39 -0.07
N ASN A 46 15.98 -9.21 -0.50
CA ASN A 46 15.67 -10.40 -1.29
C ASN A 46 16.67 -11.54 -1.04
N THR A 47 16.22 -12.77 -1.17
CA THR A 47 17.07 -13.97 -1.14
C THR A 47 17.74 -14.25 -2.48
N ASP A 48 17.18 -13.72 -3.57
CA ASP A 48 17.75 -13.82 -4.91
C ASP A 48 18.76 -12.67 -5.15
N ALA A 49 20.04 -13.03 -5.23
CA ALA A 49 21.12 -12.08 -5.44
C ALA A 49 21.06 -11.42 -6.83
N GLN A 50 20.64 -12.15 -7.87
CA GLN A 50 20.52 -11.62 -9.21
C GLN A 50 19.44 -10.53 -9.25
N ALA A 51 18.29 -10.76 -8.62
CA ALA A 51 17.24 -9.77 -8.51
C ALA A 51 17.71 -8.48 -7.77
N LEU A 52 18.56 -8.61 -6.74
CA LEU A 52 19.12 -7.44 -6.03
C LEU A 52 20.03 -6.59 -6.91
N THR A 53 20.85 -7.20 -7.77
CA THR A 53 21.75 -6.44 -8.66
C THR A 53 21.02 -5.53 -9.64
N MET A 54 19.74 -5.83 -9.93
CA MET A 54 18.88 -5.05 -10.81
C MET A 54 18.07 -3.97 -10.05
N SER A 55 18.19 -3.89 -8.72
CA SER A 55 17.45 -2.91 -7.93
C SER A 55 18.02 -1.50 -8.07
N LYS A 56 17.13 -0.51 -8.06
CA LYS A 56 17.44 0.92 -8.03
C LYS A 56 17.52 1.48 -6.60
N ALA A 57 17.26 0.65 -5.60
CA ALA A 57 17.24 1.05 -4.20
C ALA A 57 18.64 1.44 -3.72
N THR A 58 18.70 2.43 -2.83
CA THR A 58 19.95 2.92 -2.24
C THR A 58 20.60 1.90 -1.30
N ARG A 59 19.79 1.02 -0.70
CA ARG A 59 20.24 -0.04 0.21
C ARG A 59 19.74 -1.38 -0.30
N LEU A 60 20.66 -2.34 -0.42
CA LEU A 60 20.39 -3.72 -0.81
C LEU A 60 20.74 -4.63 0.36
N ILE A 61 19.83 -5.51 0.74
CA ILE A 61 20.00 -6.49 1.82
C ILE A 61 19.74 -7.88 1.22
N GLN A 62 20.78 -8.71 1.19
CA GLN A 62 20.64 -10.10 0.79
C GLN A 62 20.16 -10.92 1.97
N LEU A 63 18.94 -11.42 1.87
CA LEU A 63 18.33 -12.25 2.91
C LEU A 63 18.89 -13.68 2.83
N GLY A 64 19.22 -14.25 3.98
CA GLY A 64 19.54 -15.67 4.10
C GLY A 64 20.68 -16.12 3.19
N ALA A 65 21.81 -15.41 3.24
CA ALA A 65 22.98 -15.73 2.41
C ALA A 65 23.47 -17.15 2.70
N GLN A 66 23.36 -17.62 3.95
CA GLN A 66 23.71 -18.98 4.32
C GLN A 66 22.61 -19.98 3.98
N VAL A 67 21.34 -19.62 4.18
CA VAL A 67 20.19 -20.51 3.95
C VAL A 67 19.94 -20.79 2.47
N THR A 68 20.15 -19.80 1.59
CA THR A 68 19.73 -19.86 0.18
C THR A 68 20.88 -19.84 -0.81
N GLU A 69 22.10 -19.55 -0.36
CA GLU A 69 23.28 -19.35 -1.21
C GLU A 69 23.06 -18.29 -2.33
N GLY A 70 22.09 -17.39 -2.13
CA GLY A 70 21.72 -16.36 -3.11
C GLY A 70 20.81 -16.82 -4.25
N LEU A 71 20.29 -18.05 -4.21
CA LEU A 71 19.49 -18.66 -5.28
C LEU A 71 17.97 -18.47 -5.09
N GLY A 72 17.56 -17.71 -4.07
CA GLY A 72 16.15 -17.46 -3.78
C GLY A 72 15.51 -18.53 -2.89
N ALA A 73 14.24 -18.30 -2.52
CA ALA A 73 13.51 -19.14 -1.58
C ALA A 73 12.72 -20.30 -2.23
N GLY A 74 12.82 -20.52 -3.54
CA GLY A 74 12.18 -21.67 -4.21
C GLY A 74 10.64 -21.74 -4.08
N SER A 75 9.95 -20.61 -3.91
CA SER A 75 8.51 -20.54 -3.59
C SER A 75 8.10 -21.15 -2.24
N LEU A 76 9.05 -21.31 -1.33
CA LEU A 76 8.85 -21.85 0.02
C LEU A 76 8.86 -20.70 1.06
N PRO A 77 7.70 -20.37 1.67
CA PRO A 77 7.61 -19.29 2.65
C PRO A 77 8.47 -19.52 3.90
N GLU A 78 8.66 -20.76 4.33
CA GLU A 78 9.50 -21.13 5.47
C GLU A 78 10.97 -20.79 5.24
N VAL A 79 11.45 -20.95 4.00
CA VAL A 79 12.81 -20.55 3.61
C VAL A 79 12.94 -19.03 3.62
N GLY A 80 11.94 -18.33 3.08
CA GLY A 80 11.89 -16.86 3.12
C GLY A 80 11.87 -16.31 4.54
N ARG A 81 11.17 -16.99 5.46
CA ARG A 81 11.13 -16.64 6.88
C ARG A 81 12.49 -16.83 7.54
N ALA A 82 13.10 -18.01 7.42
CA ALA A 82 14.41 -18.30 8.01
C ALA A 82 15.48 -17.34 7.49
N ALA A 83 15.43 -17.00 6.19
CA ALA A 83 16.32 -16.03 5.57
C ALA A 83 16.17 -14.61 6.15
N ALA A 84 14.94 -14.20 6.51
CA ALA A 84 14.71 -12.91 7.15
C ALA A 84 15.15 -12.91 8.61
N GLU A 85 14.97 -14.01 9.34
CA GLU A 85 15.44 -14.19 10.72
C GLU A 85 16.98 -14.14 10.77
N GLU A 86 17.68 -14.71 9.79
CA GLU A 86 19.15 -14.64 9.66
C GLU A 86 19.65 -13.19 9.48
N SER A 87 18.93 -12.39 8.69
CA SER A 87 19.36 -11.04 8.29
C SER A 87 18.66 -9.91 9.06
N ILE A 88 17.93 -10.22 10.15
CA ILE A 88 17.07 -9.23 10.81
C ILE A 88 17.87 -8.09 11.44
N ASP A 89 19.04 -8.38 12.00
CA ASP A 89 19.89 -7.37 12.64
C ASP A 89 20.32 -6.30 11.62
N GLU A 90 20.69 -6.71 10.40
CA GLU A 90 21.06 -5.77 9.32
C GLU A 90 19.88 -4.89 8.88
N ILE A 91 18.67 -5.44 8.87
CA ILE A 91 17.45 -4.68 8.55
C ILE A 91 17.16 -3.66 9.65
N MET A 92 17.28 -4.07 10.92
CA MET A 92 17.01 -3.22 12.07
C MET A 92 18.04 -2.10 12.23
N ASP A 93 19.31 -2.38 11.95
CA ASP A 93 20.36 -1.35 11.92
C ASP A 93 20.04 -0.25 10.91
N HIS A 94 19.50 -0.61 9.74
CA HIS A 94 19.08 0.37 8.74
C HIS A 94 17.82 1.15 9.16
N LEU A 95 16.87 0.48 9.82
CA LEU A 95 15.65 1.09 10.37
C LEU A 95 15.91 2.01 11.58
N GLY A 96 17.16 2.15 12.01
CA GLY A 96 17.57 3.11 13.03
C GLY A 96 17.07 4.53 12.74
N GLY A 97 16.26 5.08 13.66
CA GLY A 97 15.69 6.42 13.55
C GLY A 97 14.50 6.56 12.59
N THR A 98 14.03 5.46 11.98
CA THR A 98 12.83 5.45 11.14
C THR A 98 11.58 5.60 11.99
N HIS A 99 10.69 6.51 11.60
CA HIS A 99 9.42 6.76 12.29
C HIS A 99 8.29 5.92 11.70
N MET A 100 8.34 5.69 10.40
CA MET A 100 7.38 4.91 9.64
C MET A 100 8.07 3.99 8.64
N CYS A 101 7.67 2.72 8.64
CA CYS A 101 8.20 1.71 7.73
C CYS A 101 7.06 1.16 6.87
N PHE A 102 7.21 1.28 5.55
CA PHE A 102 6.38 0.55 4.60
C PHE A 102 7.05 -0.77 4.25
N VAL A 103 6.30 -1.87 4.36
CA VAL A 103 6.75 -3.19 3.89
C VAL A 103 5.92 -3.57 2.68
N THR A 104 6.54 -3.63 1.51
CA THR A 104 5.85 -4.02 0.26
C THR A 104 6.34 -5.36 -0.26
N ALA A 105 5.39 -6.21 -0.66
CA ALA A 105 5.68 -7.56 -1.13
C ALA A 105 4.56 -8.08 -2.04
N GLY A 106 4.95 -8.94 -3.00
CA GLY A 106 4.00 -9.78 -3.72
C GLY A 106 3.80 -11.11 -2.98
N MET A 107 2.57 -11.40 -2.57
CA MET A 107 2.26 -12.58 -1.75
C MET A 107 2.09 -13.83 -2.60
N GLY A 108 2.29 -14.99 -1.98
CA GLY A 108 2.18 -16.31 -2.59
C GLY A 108 3.50 -16.89 -3.10
N GLY A 109 4.56 -16.09 -3.19
CA GLY A 109 5.93 -16.57 -3.40
C GLY A 109 6.59 -17.11 -2.12
N GLY A 110 7.90 -17.36 -2.16
CA GLY A 110 8.66 -17.79 -0.98
C GLY A 110 9.14 -16.61 -0.14
N THR A 111 9.97 -15.75 -0.73
CA THR A 111 10.62 -14.63 -0.03
C THR A 111 9.63 -13.62 0.51
N GLY A 112 8.77 -13.03 -0.33
CA GLY A 112 7.80 -12.02 0.11
C GLY A 112 6.87 -12.53 1.21
N THR A 113 6.24 -13.69 0.98
CA THR A 113 5.29 -14.32 1.93
C THR A 113 5.94 -14.71 3.26
N GLY A 114 7.20 -15.15 3.24
CA GLY A 114 7.92 -15.60 4.42
C GLY A 114 8.58 -14.48 5.21
N ALA A 115 9.25 -13.57 4.51
CA ALA A 115 10.10 -12.54 5.10
C ALA A 115 9.31 -11.28 5.53
N ALA A 116 8.28 -10.88 4.76
CA ALA A 116 7.56 -9.63 5.04
C ALA A 116 6.95 -9.61 6.46
N PRO A 117 6.32 -10.69 6.98
CA PRO A 117 5.82 -10.70 8.36
C PRO A 117 6.94 -10.57 9.42
N VAL A 118 8.11 -11.19 9.19
CA VAL A 118 9.25 -11.11 10.11
C VAL A 118 9.77 -9.68 10.20
N ILE A 119 9.96 -9.03 9.05
CA ILE A 119 10.43 -7.66 8.95
C ILE A 119 9.42 -6.69 9.58
N ALA A 120 8.13 -6.86 9.27
CA ALA A 120 7.08 -6.03 9.82
C ALA A 120 6.99 -6.16 11.35
N GLN A 121 7.08 -7.38 11.88
CA GLN A 121 7.03 -7.63 13.32
C GLN A 121 8.21 -6.97 14.04
N ALA A 122 9.43 -7.08 13.47
CA ALA A 122 10.62 -6.49 14.06
C ALA A 122 10.54 -4.94 14.08
N ALA A 123 10.12 -4.33 12.97
CA ALA A 123 9.91 -2.89 12.87
C ALA A 123 8.86 -2.40 13.89
N ARG A 124 7.72 -3.09 13.98
CA ARG A 124 6.65 -2.79 14.93
C ARG A 124 7.10 -2.93 16.39
N ASN A 125 7.85 -3.98 16.71
CA ASN A 125 8.41 -4.19 18.05
C ASN A 125 9.40 -3.09 18.45
N ALA A 126 10.10 -2.50 17.48
CA ALA A 126 10.96 -1.34 17.70
C ALA A 126 10.19 -0.01 17.82
N GLY A 127 8.86 -0.02 17.78
CA GLY A 127 8.01 1.15 17.94
C GLY A 127 7.81 1.98 16.66
N ILE A 128 8.23 1.45 15.51
CA ILE A 128 8.07 2.08 14.19
C ILE A 128 6.64 1.83 13.71
N LEU A 129 5.95 2.88 13.23
CA LEU A 129 4.64 2.72 12.61
C LEU A 129 4.79 1.87 11.34
N THR A 130 4.27 0.65 11.36
CA THR A 130 4.54 -0.34 10.33
C THR A 130 3.31 -0.59 9.46
N VAL A 131 3.38 -0.18 8.20
CA VAL A 131 2.31 -0.35 7.22
C VAL A 131 2.75 -1.32 6.15
N ALA A 132 2.04 -2.42 5.99
CA ALA A 132 2.29 -3.36 4.91
C ALA A 132 1.40 -3.05 3.71
N VAL A 133 1.96 -3.00 2.50
CA VAL A 133 1.22 -2.82 1.25
C VAL A 133 1.56 -3.97 0.32
N VAL A 134 0.65 -4.93 0.20
CA VAL A 134 0.93 -6.22 -0.44
C VAL A 134 -0.09 -6.59 -1.50
N THR A 135 0.33 -7.36 -2.50
CA THR A 135 -0.55 -7.87 -3.55
C THR A 135 -0.90 -9.34 -3.35
N LYS A 136 -2.16 -9.72 -3.64
CA LYS A 136 -2.55 -11.12 -3.84
C LYS A 136 -2.28 -11.52 -5.30
N PRO A 137 -1.87 -12.77 -5.56
CA PRO A 137 -1.62 -13.24 -6.92
C PRO A 137 -2.90 -13.24 -7.76
N PHE A 138 -2.74 -13.32 -9.08
CA PHE A 138 -3.88 -13.54 -9.96
C PHE A 138 -4.39 -14.98 -9.86
N SER A 139 -5.67 -15.20 -10.14
CA SER A 139 -6.28 -16.55 -10.07
C SER A 139 -5.59 -17.56 -11.01
N PHE A 140 -5.07 -17.10 -12.15
CA PHE A 140 -4.38 -17.96 -13.12
C PHE A 140 -3.00 -18.44 -12.63
N GLU A 141 -2.39 -17.78 -11.63
CA GLU A 141 -1.09 -18.20 -11.07
C GLU A 141 -1.21 -19.48 -10.23
N GLY A 142 -2.44 -19.93 -9.98
CA GLY A 142 -2.75 -21.23 -9.40
C GLY A 142 -3.16 -21.17 -7.94
N LYS A 143 -3.99 -22.15 -7.54
CA LYS A 143 -4.59 -22.22 -6.20
C LYS A 143 -3.56 -22.28 -5.07
N ARG A 144 -2.44 -23.01 -5.26
CA ARG A 144 -1.39 -23.13 -4.26
C ARG A 144 -0.74 -21.78 -3.94
N ARG A 145 -0.52 -20.94 -4.97
CA ARG A 145 0.04 -19.60 -4.79
C ARG A 145 -0.92 -18.70 -4.02
N MET A 146 -2.21 -18.76 -4.34
CA MET A 146 -3.26 -18.03 -3.60
C MET A 146 -3.35 -18.47 -2.13
N GLN A 147 -3.35 -19.78 -1.84
CA GLN A 147 -3.37 -20.29 -0.47
C GLN A 147 -2.18 -19.79 0.36
N SER A 148 -0.97 -19.90 -0.20
CA SER A 148 0.25 -19.35 0.41
C SER A 148 0.15 -17.85 0.66
N ALA A 149 -0.47 -17.10 -0.27
CA ALA A 149 -0.69 -15.67 -0.12
C ALA A 149 -1.62 -15.33 1.05
N GLU A 150 -2.76 -16.03 1.18
CA GLU A 150 -3.70 -15.80 2.29
C GLU A 150 -3.06 -16.11 3.65
N GLU A 151 -2.35 -17.24 3.76
CA GLU A 151 -1.63 -17.62 4.99
C GLU A 151 -0.53 -16.61 5.35
N GLY A 152 0.17 -16.07 4.36
CA GLY A 152 1.17 -15.01 4.57
C GLY A 152 0.54 -13.69 4.99
N ILE A 153 -0.60 -13.31 4.40
CA ILE A 153 -1.32 -12.07 4.72
C ILE A 153 -1.85 -12.13 6.16
N GLU A 154 -2.35 -13.28 6.61
CA GLU A 154 -2.85 -13.42 7.98
C GLU A 154 -1.73 -13.22 9.01
N ARG A 155 -0.58 -13.85 8.80
CA ARG A 155 0.62 -13.60 9.64
C ARG A 155 1.06 -12.14 9.59
N LEU A 156 0.94 -11.50 8.42
CA LEU A 156 1.30 -10.10 8.26
C LEU A 156 0.35 -9.15 9.02
N ARG A 157 -0.94 -9.49 9.13
CA ARG A 157 -1.93 -8.73 9.91
C ARG A 157 -1.62 -8.75 11.40
N GLU A 158 -1.11 -9.86 11.92
CA GLU A 158 -0.65 -9.95 13.31
C GLU A 158 0.65 -9.14 13.54
N ALA A 159 1.50 -9.07 12.50
CA ALA A 159 2.83 -8.48 12.57
C ALA A 159 2.89 -6.95 12.34
N ALA A 160 2.04 -6.40 11.47
CA ALA A 160 2.02 -4.98 11.11
C ALA A 160 0.94 -4.20 11.87
N ASP A 161 1.03 -2.87 11.88
CA ASP A 161 -0.02 -2.01 12.45
C ASP A 161 -1.23 -1.90 11.51
N THR A 162 -0.97 -1.83 10.20
CA THR A 162 -1.98 -1.81 9.14
C THR A 162 -1.48 -2.62 7.94
N VAL A 163 -2.38 -3.40 7.32
CA VAL A 163 -2.11 -4.17 6.09
C VAL A 163 -3.09 -3.77 5.01
N ILE A 164 -2.58 -3.10 3.98
CA ILE A 164 -3.29 -2.77 2.75
C ILE A 164 -3.10 -3.94 1.78
N VAL A 165 -4.20 -4.61 1.44
CA VAL A 165 -4.19 -5.77 0.55
C VAL A 165 -4.77 -5.39 -0.80
N ILE A 166 -3.97 -5.57 -1.85
CA ILE A 166 -4.35 -5.28 -3.23
C ILE A 166 -4.60 -6.61 -3.96
N PRO A 167 -5.86 -6.96 -4.26
CA PRO A 167 -6.16 -8.14 -5.05
C PRO A 167 -5.85 -7.89 -6.52
N ASN A 168 -4.81 -8.54 -7.07
CA ASN A 168 -4.45 -8.39 -8.48
C ASN A 168 -5.62 -8.75 -9.43
N GLN A 169 -6.52 -9.62 -8.99
CA GLN A 169 -7.74 -9.95 -9.73
C GLN A 169 -8.61 -8.72 -10.06
N ASN A 170 -8.63 -7.71 -9.18
CA ASN A 170 -9.42 -6.49 -9.39
C ASN A 170 -8.79 -5.55 -10.41
N LEU A 171 -7.51 -5.74 -10.75
CA LEU A 171 -6.86 -4.98 -11.83
C LEU A 171 -7.50 -5.27 -13.19
N PHE A 172 -8.04 -6.47 -13.40
CA PHE A 172 -8.79 -6.80 -14.62
C PHE A 172 -10.09 -6.00 -14.79
N ARG A 173 -10.65 -5.44 -13.70
CA ARG A 173 -11.84 -4.59 -13.77
C ARG A 173 -11.49 -3.16 -14.23
N ILE A 174 -10.20 -2.83 -14.19
CA ILE A 174 -9.64 -1.53 -14.57
C ILE A 174 -8.91 -1.63 -15.92
N ALA A 175 -8.50 -2.84 -16.32
CA ALA A 175 -7.85 -3.14 -17.59
C ALA A 175 -8.85 -3.37 -18.74
N ASP A 176 -8.41 -3.14 -19.98
CA ASP A 176 -9.15 -3.46 -21.19
C ASP A 176 -8.77 -4.85 -21.75
N ALA A 177 -9.55 -5.37 -22.71
CA ALA A 177 -9.28 -6.68 -23.32
C ALA A 177 -7.95 -6.76 -24.12
N LYS A 178 -7.27 -5.62 -24.32
CA LYS A 178 -5.99 -5.52 -25.04
C LYS A 178 -4.80 -5.42 -24.09
N THR A 179 -5.05 -5.21 -22.80
CA THR A 179 -4.02 -5.04 -21.77
C THR A 179 -3.17 -6.31 -21.72
N THR A 180 -1.87 -6.16 -21.97
CA THR A 180 -0.97 -7.31 -21.96
C THR A 180 -0.65 -7.73 -20.54
N PHE A 181 -0.06 -8.91 -20.39
CA PHE A 181 0.40 -9.40 -19.11
C PHE A 181 1.42 -8.46 -18.43
N ALA A 182 2.32 -7.89 -19.22
CA ALA A 182 3.30 -6.94 -18.72
C ALA A 182 2.62 -5.66 -18.20
N ASP A 183 1.64 -5.16 -18.95
CA ASP A 183 0.88 -3.98 -18.55
C ASP A 183 0.09 -4.20 -17.26
N ALA A 184 -0.44 -5.41 -17.03
CA ALA A 184 -1.16 -5.74 -15.80
C ALA A 184 -0.26 -5.64 -14.55
N PHE A 185 1.02 -6.05 -14.64
CA PHE A 185 1.97 -5.87 -13.55
C PHE A 185 2.36 -4.39 -13.35
N VAL A 186 2.49 -3.63 -14.43
CA VAL A 186 2.70 -2.18 -14.33
C VAL A 186 1.53 -1.51 -13.62
N ILE A 187 0.29 -1.92 -13.90
CA ILE A 187 -0.88 -1.42 -13.17
C ILE A 187 -0.79 -1.81 -11.69
N ALA A 188 -0.39 -3.04 -11.35
CA ALA A 188 -0.21 -3.48 -9.97
C ALA A 188 0.83 -2.64 -9.22
N ASP A 189 1.98 -2.40 -9.85
CA ASP A 189 3.06 -1.58 -9.31
C ASP A 189 2.62 -0.11 -9.14
N ARG A 190 1.74 0.38 -10.02
CA ARG A 190 1.14 1.72 -9.89
C ARG A 190 0.17 1.81 -8.72
N VAL A 191 -0.60 0.76 -8.44
CA VAL A 191 -1.46 0.70 -7.25
C VAL A 191 -0.61 0.64 -5.98
N LEU A 192 0.49 -0.12 -5.97
CA LEU A 192 1.45 -0.12 -4.86
C LEU A 192 2.07 1.26 -4.64
N TYR A 193 2.45 1.94 -5.73
CA TYR A 193 2.90 3.33 -5.69
C TYR A 193 1.85 4.23 -5.05
N SER A 194 0.59 4.17 -5.49
CA SER A 194 -0.48 4.98 -4.90
C SER A 194 -0.67 4.68 -3.42
N GLY A 195 -0.53 3.42 -2.99
CA GLY A 195 -0.62 3.00 -1.59
C GLY A 195 0.39 3.67 -0.68
N VAL A 196 1.65 3.70 -1.12
CA VAL A 196 2.75 4.32 -0.35
C VAL A 196 2.77 5.83 -0.53
N GLY A 197 2.58 6.31 -1.77
CA GLY A 197 2.67 7.71 -2.15
C GLY A 197 1.56 8.56 -1.56
N CYS A 198 0.32 8.06 -1.50
CA CYS A 198 -0.81 8.74 -0.88
C CYS A 198 -0.49 9.18 0.57
N ILE A 199 0.13 8.31 1.35
CA ILE A 199 0.45 8.57 2.75
C ILE A 199 1.76 9.36 2.88
N THR A 200 2.77 9.01 2.09
CA THR A 200 4.08 9.68 2.13
C THR A 200 3.96 11.15 1.73
N ASP A 201 3.18 11.44 0.69
CA ASP A 201 3.00 12.80 0.19
C ASP A 201 2.31 13.70 1.22
N LEU A 202 1.34 13.17 1.99
CA LEU A 202 0.66 13.90 3.05
C LEU A 202 1.58 14.30 4.21
N ILE A 203 2.65 13.54 4.44
CA ILE A 203 3.60 13.77 5.54
C ILE A 203 4.75 14.68 5.09
N VAL A 204 5.20 14.53 3.84
CA VAL A 204 6.46 15.13 3.36
C VAL A 204 6.22 16.40 2.54
N LYS A 205 5.18 16.44 1.71
CA LYS A 205 4.91 17.60 0.85
C LYS A 205 4.14 18.66 1.64
N GLU A 206 4.48 19.92 1.39
CA GLU A 206 3.70 21.03 1.90
C GLU A 206 2.36 21.09 1.16
N GLY A 207 1.27 21.05 1.92
CA GLY A 207 -0.09 21.09 1.44
C GLY A 207 -0.87 22.32 1.90
N LEU A 208 -2.07 22.47 1.34
CA LEU A 208 -3.07 23.44 1.79
C LEU A 208 -3.58 23.06 3.19
N ILE A 209 -3.75 21.77 3.44
CA ILE A 209 -4.11 21.19 4.73
C ILE A 209 -3.01 20.19 5.06
N ASN A 210 -2.03 20.65 5.86
CA ASN A 210 -0.96 19.81 6.35
C ASN A 210 -1.48 18.90 7.46
N LEU A 211 -1.11 17.63 7.39
CA LEU A 211 -1.35 16.66 8.44
C LEU A 211 -0.08 16.48 9.26
N ASP A 212 -0.23 16.32 10.56
CA ASP A 212 0.91 15.91 11.37
C ASP A 212 1.08 14.38 11.35
N PHE A 213 2.25 13.91 11.73
CA PHE A 213 2.52 12.47 11.79
C PHE A 213 1.68 11.76 12.86
N ALA A 214 1.24 12.47 13.90
CA ALA A 214 0.43 11.90 14.98
C ALA A 214 -1.00 11.58 14.49
N ASP A 215 -1.57 12.40 13.63
CA ASP A 215 -2.87 12.18 12.96
C ASP A 215 -2.83 10.93 12.07
N VAL A 216 -1.79 10.80 11.25
CA VAL A 216 -1.61 9.57 10.43
C VAL A 216 -1.42 8.36 11.33
N LYS A 217 -0.64 8.52 12.42
CA LYS A 217 -0.40 7.44 13.37
C LYS A 217 -1.66 7.04 14.14
N SER A 218 -2.56 7.95 14.50
CA SER A 218 -3.80 7.62 15.23
C SER A 218 -4.73 6.76 14.36
N VAL A 219 -4.82 7.07 13.07
CA VAL A 219 -5.68 6.36 12.12
C VAL A 219 -5.09 5.04 11.66
N MET A 220 -3.76 4.87 11.64
CA MET A 220 -3.13 3.65 11.09
C MET A 220 -2.59 2.68 12.14
N LYS A 221 -2.43 3.09 13.40
CA LYS A 221 -1.81 2.24 14.41
C LYS A 221 -2.77 1.17 14.93
N GLY A 222 -2.44 -0.10 14.69
CA GLY A 222 -3.19 -1.24 15.21
C GLY A 222 -4.57 -1.41 14.59
N MET A 223 -4.75 -0.99 13.34
CA MET A 223 -6.02 -1.09 12.62
C MET A 223 -6.17 -2.37 11.80
N GLY A 224 -5.14 -3.21 11.71
CA GLY A 224 -5.25 -4.50 11.05
C GLY A 224 -5.53 -4.33 9.56
N ARG A 225 -6.69 -4.81 9.08
CA ARG A 225 -7.03 -4.76 7.65
C ARG A 225 -7.34 -3.33 7.17
N ALA A 226 -6.73 -2.97 6.03
CA ALA A 226 -7.03 -1.75 5.30
C ALA A 226 -7.20 -1.98 3.79
N MET A 227 -7.86 -1.03 3.14
CA MET A 227 -8.10 -1.00 1.69
C MET A 227 -7.96 0.42 1.17
N MET A 228 -7.65 0.57 -0.13
CA MET A 228 -7.42 1.86 -0.76
C MET A 228 -8.22 1.99 -2.06
N GLY A 229 -8.76 3.19 -2.31
CA GLY A 229 -9.33 3.58 -3.60
C GLY A 229 -8.81 4.95 -4.02
N THR A 230 -8.55 5.11 -5.31
CA THR A 230 -8.14 6.40 -5.90
C THR A 230 -9.07 6.74 -7.06
N GLY A 231 -9.43 8.02 -7.17
CA GLY A 231 -10.22 8.59 -8.24
C GLY A 231 -9.60 9.88 -8.76
N GLU A 232 -9.74 10.12 -10.05
CA GLU A 232 -9.28 11.34 -10.72
C GLU A 232 -10.38 11.88 -11.62
N ALA A 233 -10.53 13.20 -11.64
CA ALA A 233 -11.43 13.87 -12.56
C ALA A 233 -10.92 15.27 -12.93
N SER A 234 -11.44 15.80 -14.03
CA SER A 234 -11.13 17.15 -14.53
C SER A 234 -12.41 17.83 -15.03
N GLY A 235 -12.34 19.15 -15.25
CA GLY A 235 -13.48 19.97 -15.66
C GLY A 235 -14.49 20.24 -14.55
N ASP A 236 -15.74 20.49 -14.94
CA ASP A 236 -16.79 20.88 -14.00
C ASP A 236 -17.13 19.74 -13.03
N SER A 237 -17.33 20.10 -11.75
CA SER A 237 -17.61 19.16 -10.65
C SER A 237 -16.55 18.05 -10.51
N ARG A 238 -15.29 18.35 -10.86
CA ARG A 238 -14.18 17.38 -10.74
C ARG A 238 -13.98 16.87 -9.30
N ALA A 239 -14.24 17.69 -8.29
CA ALA A 239 -14.10 17.29 -6.89
C ALA A 239 -15.05 16.13 -6.53
N SER A 240 -16.35 16.31 -6.75
CA SER A 240 -17.35 15.27 -6.51
C SER A 240 -17.13 14.03 -7.38
N LYS A 241 -16.83 14.21 -8.67
CA LYS A 241 -16.54 13.09 -9.59
C LYS A 241 -15.32 12.27 -9.15
N ALA A 242 -14.25 12.93 -8.70
CA ALA A 242 -13.06 12.26 -8.22
C ALA A 242 -13.32 11.51 -6.91
N ALA A 243 -14.09 12.11 -5.98
CA ALA A 243 -14.51 11.45 -4.75
C ALA A 243 -15.37 10.21 -5.04
N GLU A 244 -16.36 10.31 -5.92
CA GLU A 244 -17.20 9.18 -6.35
C GLU A 244 -16.37 8.08 -7.01
N ALA A 245 -15.43 8.44 -7.88
CA ALA A 245 -14.52 7.48 -8.51
C ALA A 245 -13.61 6.78 -7.47
N ALA A 246 -13.17 7.49 -6.44
CA ALA A 246 -12.38 6.92 -5.36
C ALA A 246 -13.18 5.89 -4.55
N ILE A 247 -14.43 6.24 -4.18
CA ILE A 247 -15.36 5.36 -3.44
C ILE A 247 -15.75 4.13 -4.28
N ALA A 248 -16.05 4.32 -5.56
CA ALA A 248 -16.45 3.26 -6.48
C ALA A 248 -15.27 2.42 -7.01
N ASN A 249 -14.04 2.69 -6.55
CA ASN A 249 -12.87 2.02 -7.05
C ASN A 249 -12.95 0.50 -6.78
N PRO A 250 -12.70 -0.38 -7.79
CA PRO A 250 -12.75 -1.83 -7.62
C PRO A 250 -11.86 -2.37 -6.49
N LEU A 251 -10.81 -1.65 -6.13
CA LEU A 251 -9.91 -2.00 -5.02
C LEU A 251 -10.54 -1.83 -3.63
N LEU A 252 -11.64 -1.06 -3.52
CA LEU A 252 -12.47 -0.94 -2.31
C LEU A 252 -13.67 -1.91 -2.29
N SER A 253 -14.03 -2.49 -3.44
CA SER A 253 -15.40 -3.00 -3.68
C SER A 253 -15.88 -4.21 -2.86
N GLU A 254 -15.01 -4.93 -2.16
CA GLU A 254 -15.39 -6.13 -1.39
C GLU A 254 -15.80 -5.81 0.06
N VAL A 255 -15.54 -4.61 0.55
CA VAL A 255 -15.87 -4.21 1.93
C VAL A 255 -16.47 -2.82 1.90
N SER A 256 -17.65 -2.66 2.49
CA SER A 256 -18.29 -1.36 2.60
C SER A 256 -17.43 -0.44 3.48
N MET A 257 -17.11 0.77 3.01
CA MET A 257 -16.41 1.80 3.81
C MET A 257 -17.15 2.12 5.13
N LYS A 258 -18.44 1.78 5.22
CA LYS A 258 -19.26 1.85 6.44
C LYS A 258 -18.72 1.01 7.60
N GLY A 259 -17.82 0.05 7.35
CA GLY A 259 -17.18 -0.75 8.40
C GLY A 259 -15.82 -0.21 8.88
N ALA A 260 -15.32 0.87 8.30
CA ALA A 260 -14.01 1.42 8.65
C ALA A 260 -14.05 2.16 9.99
N LYS A 261 -13.07 1.90 10.85
CA LYS A 261 -12.89 2.65 12.12
C LYS A 261 -12.10 3.94 11.92
N GLY A 262 -11.25 3.95 10.89
CA GLY A 262 -10.44 5.11 10.55
C GLY A 262 -10.36 5.28 9.04
N VAL A 263 -10.44 6.52 8.56
CA VAL A 263 -10.38 6.86 7.14
C VAL A 263 -9.41 8.00 6.92
N LEU A 264 -8.39 7.75 6.10
CA LEU A 264 -7.46 8.78 5.63
C LEU A 264 -7.86 9.21 4.22
N ILE A 265 -8.13 10.50 4.05
CA ILE A 265 -8.47 11.12 2.77
C ILE A 265 -7.29 11.99 2.34
N SER A 266 -6.71 11.68 1.19
CA SER A 266 -5.66 12.46 0.53
C SER A 266 -6.22 13.11 -0.72
N ILE A 267 -6.23 14.44 -0.73
CA ILE A 267 -6.68 15.24 -1.87
C ILE A 267 -5.44 15.86 -2.51
N SER A 268 -5.32 15.73 -3.83
CA SER A 268 -4.24 16.32 -4.61
C SER A 268 -4.79 17.05 -5.82
N GLY A 269 -4.31 18.27 -6.07
CA GLY A 269 -4.72 19.06 -7.23
C GLY A 269 -3.73 20.14 -7.60
N GLY A 270 -3.96 20.76 -8.75
CA GLY A 270 -3.18 21.91 -9.22
C GLY A 270 -3.35 23.16 -8.35
N SER A 271 -2.68 24.24 -8.76
CA SER A 271 -2.77 25.54 -8.06
C SER A 271 -4.14 26.20 -8.21
N ASP A 272 -4.97 25.65 -9.10
CA ASP A 272 -6.34 26.03 -9.40
C ASP A 272 -7.37 25.33 -8.47
N MET A 273 -6.92 24.45 -7.58
CA MET A 273 -7.76 23.80 -6.59
C MET A 273 -8.30 24.80 -5.56
N THR A 274 -9.62 24.77 -5.34
CA THR A 274 -10.30 25.68 -4.41
C THR A 274 -10.66 24.99 -3.09
N LEU A 275 -10.84 25.79 -2.03
CA LEU A 275 -11.31 25.27 -0.73
C LEU A 275 -12.70 24.62 -0.83
N PHE A 276 -13.58 25.13 -1.69
CA PHE A 276 -14.91 24.56 -1.92
C PHE A 276 -14.83 23.16 -2.52
N GLU A 277 -13.93 22.93 -3.47
CA GLU A 277 -13.70 21.60 -4.05
C GLU A 277 -13.17 20.62 -3.01
N VAL A 278 -12.27 21.06 -2.13
CA VAL A 278 -11.75 20.23 -1.03
C VAL A 278 -12.88 19.84 -0.05
N ASP A 279 -13.72 20.80 0.34
CA ASP A 279 -14.86 20.58 1.24
C ASP A 279 -15.93 19.66 0.61
N GLU A 280 -16.23 19.85 -0.68
CA GLU A 280 -17.17 19.02 -1.43
C GLU A 280 -16.70 17.56 -1.50
N ALA A 281 -15.43 17.33 -1.86
CA ALA A 281 -14.86 15.98 -1.93
C ALA A 281 -14.83 15.30 -0.54
N ALA A 282 -14.41 16.02 0.50
CA ALA A 282 -14.37 15.50 1.86
C ALA A 282 -15.77 15.17 2.39
N THR A 283 -16.76 16.03 2.16
CA THR A 283 -18.15 15.82 2.59
C THR A 283 -18.75 14.60 1.89
N ARG A 284 -18.55 14.48 0.57
CA ARG A 284 -19.05 13.33 -0.20
C ARG A 284 -18.52 11.99 0.30
N ILE A 285 -17.25 11.93 0.73
CA ILE A 285 -16.66 10.71 1.30
C ILE A 285 -17.22 10.46 2.71
N ARG A 286 -17.38 11.50 3.53
CA ARG A 286 -17.95 11.37 4.89
C ARG A 286 -19.35 10.75 4.88
N GLU A 287 -20.16 11.04 3.86
CA GLU A 287 -21.50 10.45 3.70
C GLU A 287 -21.49 8.92 3.51
N GLU A 288 -20.38 8.33 3.06
CA GLU A 288 -20.23 6.87 2.85
C GLU A 288 -19.59 6.14 4.04
N VAL A 289 -19.07 6.90 5.00
CA VAL A 289 -18.36 6.40 6.17
C VAL A 289 -19.30 6.43 7.38
N TYR A 290 -19.04 5.60 8.38
CA TYR A 290 -19.82 5.59 9.62
C TYR A 290 -19.58 6.87 10.44
N GLU A 291 -20.61 7.37 11.15
CA GLU A 291 -20.54 8.62 11.91
C GLU A 291 -19.43 8.64 12.99
N ASP A 292 -19.09 7.48 13.57
CA ASP A 292 -18.06 7.36 14.61
C ASP A 292 -16.66 7.02 14.07
N ALA A 293 -16.43 7.03 12.75
CA ALA A 293 -15.11 6.79 12.20
C ALA A 293 -14.18 7.98 12.44
N ASP A 294 -12.91 7.72 12.76
CA ASP A 294 -11.88 8.77 12.82
C ASP A 294 -11.47 9.15 11.39
N ILE A 295 -11.74 10.40 10.99
CA ILE A 295 -11.52 10.87 9.62
C ILE A 295 -10.45 11.94 9.60
N VAL A 296 -9.34 11.63 8.93
CA VAL A 296 -8.23 12.54 8.72
C VAL A 296 -8.21 12.97 7.25
N VAL A 297 -8.21 14.28 7.01
CA VAL A 297 -8.25 14.86 5.65
C VAL A 297 -7.00 15.70 5.43
N GLY A 298 -6.23 15.37 4.41
CA GLY A 298 -5.09 16.15 3.96
C GLY A 298 -5.27 16.60 2.52
N ALA A 299 -4.74 17.78 2.20
CA ALA A 299 -4.85 18.36 0.86
C ALA A 299 -3.50 18.93 0.44
N ILE A 300 -2.94 18.43 -0.66
CA ILE A 300 -1.62 18.80 -1.18
C ILE A 300 -1.73 19.42 -2.58
N PHE A 301 -0.83 20.35 -2.87
CA PHE A 301 -0.69 20.91 -4.21
C PHE A 301 0.32 20.11 -5.02
N ASP A 302 -0.08 19.69 -6.22
CA ASP A 302 0.77 19.04 -7.19
C ASP A 302 0.66 19.77 -8.53
N LYS A 303 1.75 20.42 -8.95
CA LYS A 303 1.81 21.15 -10.22
C LYS A 303 1.61 20.25 -11.44
N SER A 304 1.87 18.95 -11.32
CA SER A 304 1.62 17.99 -12.40
C SER A 304 0.12 17.71 -12.60
N LEU A 305 -0.73 18.12 -11.65
CA LEU A 305 -2.18 17.94 -11.67
C LEU A 305 -2.93 19.23 -12.01
N ASP A 306 -2.32 20.18 -12.73
CA ASP A 306 -3.02 21.39 -13.16
C ASP A 306 -4.27 21.05 -13.99
N GLY A 307 -5.45 21.51 -13.55
CA GLY A 307 -6.72 21.14 -14.15
C GLY A 307 -7.30 19.77 -13.74
N VAL A 308 -6.55 18.95 -12.99
CA VAL A 308 -6.95 17.61 -12.52
C VAL A 308 -7.09 17.60 -10.99
N PHE A 309 -8.14 16.95 -10.52
CA PHE A 309 -8.41 16.73 -9.10
C PHE A 309 -8.33 15.24 -8.80
N ARG A 310 -7.46 14.84 -7.87
CA ARG A 310 -7.24 13.47 -7.45
C ARG A 310 -7.66 13.30 -5.99
N VAL A 311 -8.40 12.24 -5.71
CA VAL A 311 -8.81 11.85 -4.36
C VAL A 311 -8.36 10.43 -4.11
N SER A 312 -7.65 10.19 -3.02
CA SER A 312 -7.31 8.85 -2.55
C SER A 312 -7.85 8.64 -1.14
N VAL A 313 -8.49 7.50 -0.93
CA VAL A 313 -9.09 7.12 0.34
C VAL A 313 -8.45 5.83 0.82
N VAL A 314 -7.96 5.82 2.06
CA VAL A 314 -7.48 4.63 2.75
C VAL A 314 -8.41 4.35 3.92
N ALA A 315 -9.17 3.26 3.84
CA ALA A 315 -10.06 2.79 4.88
C ALA A 315 -9.35 1.75 5.73
N THR A 316 -9.35 1.92 7.05
CA THR A 316 -8.63 1.09 8.03
C THR A 316 -9.60 0.56 9.10
N GLY A 317 -9.22 -0.53 9.79
CA GLY A 317 -10.04 -1.08 10.88
C GLY A 317 -11.21 -1.94 10.38
N LEU A 318 -11.06 -2.56 9.20
CA LEU A 318 -12.12 -3.29 8.49
C LEU A 318 -12.41 -4.69 9.05
N ASP A 319 -11.89 -5.02 10.22
CA ASP A 319 -11.92 -6.36 10.82
C ASP A 319 -13.34 -6.82 11.23
N GLY A 320 -14.36 -5.96 11.13
CA GLY A 320 -15.75 -6.25 11.46
C GLY A 320 -16.58 -7.00 10.39
N GLN A 321 -16.06 -7.26 9.18
CA GLN A 321 -16.85 -7.86 8.08
C GLN A 321 -16.36 -9.21 7.53
N ALA A 322 -15.30 -9.82 8.07
CA ALA A 322 -14.71 -11.04 7.50
C ALA A 322 -15.27 -12.37 8.04
N ALA A 323 -16.56 -12.45 8.41
CA ALA A 323 -17.19 -13.73 8.83
C ALA A 323 -18.62 -13.97 8.29
N GLY A 324 -19.01 -13.30 7.20
CA GLY A 324 -20.34 -13.47 6.61
C GLY A 324 -20.30 -13.62 5.09
N THR A 325 -20.75 -14.79 4.62
CA THR A 325 -21.20 -15.09 3.24
C THR A 325 -20.14 -15.20 2.14
N ASP A 326 -19.39 -16.31 2.14
CA ASP A 326 -18.72 -16.84 0.94
C ASP A 326 -19.52 -18.04 0.37
N ALA A 327 -20.82 -17.83 0.19
CA ALA A 327 -21.75 -18.79 -0.40
C ALA A 327 -22.47 -18.15 -1.59
N GLY A 328 -21.71 -17.90 -2.66
CA GLY A 328 -22.20 -17.38 -3.93
C GLY A 328 -21.56 -18.11 -5.10
N ALA A 329 -21.69 -19.44 -5.15
CA ALA A 329 -21.34 -20.23 -6.32
C ALA A 329 -22.17 -19.74 -7.52
N ILE A 330 -21.51 -19.19 -8.53
CA ILE A 330 -22.11 -18.87 -9.83
C ILE A 330 -22.34 -20.21 -10.56
N PRO A 331 -23.58 -20.61 -10.91
CA PRO A 331 -23.78 -21.80 -11.71
C PRO A 331 -23.33 -21.52 -13.15
N ALA A 332 -22.35 -22.29 -13.62
CA ALA A 332 -21.94 -22.31 -15.01
C ALA A 332 -23.12 -22.78 -15.90
N GLN A 333 -23.69 -21.88 -16.70
CA GLN A 333 -24.63 -22.26 -17.73
C GLN A 333 -23.90 -23.05 -18.82
N ALA A 334 -24.26 -24.33 -18.94
CA ALA A 334 -23.80 -25.22 -19.99
C ALA A 334 -24.29 -24.71 -21.36
N ALA A 335 -23.36 -24.34 -22.23
CA ALA A 335 -23.62 -24.09 -23.63
C ALA A 335 -24.00 -25.43 -24.32
N GLN A 336 -25.30 -25.60 -24.61
CA GLN A 336 -25.77 -26.66 -25.48
C GLN A 336 -25.36 -26.35 -26.93
N PHE A 337 -24.33 -27.06 -27.42
CA PHE A 337 -24.08 -27.20 -28.85
C PHE A 337 -25.24 -27.99 -29.48
N ARG A 338 -26.10 -27.30 -30.23
CA ARG A 338 -27.00 -27.94 -31.19
C ARG A 338 -26.23 -28.21 -32.48
N THR A 339 -25.97 -29.48 -32.73
CA THR A 339 -25.62 -30.04 -34.03
C THR A 339 -26.76 -29.79 -35.01
N LEU A 340 -26.48 -29.15 -36.15
CA LEU A 340 -27.36 -29.16 -37.32
C LEU A 340 -26.79 -30.15 -38.35
N GLN A 341 -27.61 -31.13 -38.68
CA GLN A 341 -27.62 -31.80 -39.99
C GLN A 341 -28.43 -30.96 -40.97
#